data_AF-A0A7S1NP99-F1
#
_entry.id   AF-A0A7S1NP99-F1
#
_cell.length_a   1.000
_cell.length_b   1.000
_cell.length_c   1.000
_cell.angle_alpha   90.00
_cell.angle_beta   90.00
_cell.angle_gamma   90.00
#
_symmetry.space_group_name_H-M   'P 1'
#
loop_
_entity.id
_entity.type
_entity.pdbx_description
1 polymer ?
#
loop_
_entity_poly.entity_id
_entity_poly.type
_entity_poly.pdbx_seq_one_letter_code
_entity_poly.pdbx_strand_id
1 'polypeptide(L)'
;DPAPTSPPPVNAHPILWIPTCARPAFVMADKSVPHYAKPIVSQSLAEYTNEEQDKVKNAFNPANFVSISSLPAYVNPAFASQHRISMLEGGSGSMKCGKAPAFFMEYEYMSEPYGLADELKAEDRIQKEQIRQQIAGDQPFVAPGSCFQAKHEGTAPYVPEPYSTFQDEQLRQKWIHEKKVLAGPFLPVAGKGVLGKPTRAMLTDIMTHLYRILSEDWEDAQPTVFTTEEDLIVIYFSIK
;
A
#
# COMPACT_ATOMS: atom_id res chain seq x y z
N ASP A 1 46.74 -69.00 59.35
CA ASP A 1 46.95 -68.82 57.90
C ASP A 1 45.63 -68.66 57.17
N PRO A 2 45.34 -67.42 56.73
CA PRO A 2 45.04 -67.20 55.33
C PRO A 2 45.86 -66.05 54.74
N ALA A 3 46.20 -66.21 53.45
CA ALA A 3 47.07 -65.35 52.65
C ALA A 3 46.42 -64.00 52.26
N PRO A 4 47.20 -62.93 52.04
CA PRO A 4 46.69 -61.65 51.57
C PRO A 4 46.52 -61.62 50.04
N THR A 5 45.30 -61.31 49.60
CA THR A 5 44.92 -61.02 48.21
C THR A 5 45.46 -59.66 47.76
N SER A 6 46.18 -59.65 46.64
CA SER A 6 46.66 -58.46 45.94
C SER A 6 45.54 -57.73 45.17
N PRO A 7 45.60 -56.39 45.02
CA PRO A 7 44.72 -55.66 44.15
C PRO A 7 45.19 -55.71 42.67
N PRO A 8 44.27 -55.63 41.69
CA PRO A 8 44.58 -55.66 40.26
C PRO A 8 45.14 -54.32 39.73
N PRO A 9 45.85 -54.34 38.58
CA PRO A 9 46.53 -53.17 38.03
C PRO A 9 45.57 -52.18 37.35
N VAL A 10 45.86 -50.89 37.54
CA VAL A 10 45.20 -49.75 36.90
C VAL A 10 45.62 -49.68 35.44
N ASN A 11 44.66 -49.89 34.53
CA ASN A 11 44.84 -49.69 33.09
C ASN A 11 45.02 -48.21 32.78
N ALA A 12 46.23 -47.82 32.38
CA ALA A 12 46.52 -46.51 31.81
C ALA A 12 46.02 -46.46 30.36
N HIS A 13 44.92 -45.76 30.11
CA HIS A 13 44.49 -45.43 28.75
C HIS A 13 45.40 -44.34 28.16
N PRO A 14 45.84 -44.47 26.90
CA PRO A 14 46.60 -43.43 26.23
C PRO A 14 45.70 -42.23 25.94
N ILE A 15 46.11 -41.05 26.42
CA ILE A 15 45.53 -39.76 26.10
C ILE A 15 45.80 -39.49 24.61
N LEU A 16 44.80 -39.75 23.77
CA LEU A 16 44.78 -39.31 22.38
C LEU A 16 44.63 -37.79 22.38
N TRP A 17 45.72 -37.09 22.07
CA TRP A 17 45.70 -35.69 21.67
C TRP A 17 44.81 -35.53 20.44
N ILE A 18 43.63 -34.96 20.63
CA ILE A 18 42.77 -34.50 19.53
C ILE A 18 43.35 -33.16 19.06
N PRO A 19 43.79 -33.02 17.80
CA PRO A 19 44.26 -31.75 17.29
C PRO A 19 43.09 -30.76 17.23
N THR A 20 43.14 -29.75 18.08
CA THR A 20 42.28 -28.55 18.03
C THR A 20 42.66 -27.67 16.84
N CYS A 21 42.25 -28.05 15.64
CA CYS A 21 42.39 -27.22 14.44
C CYS A 21 41.18 -27.40 13.50
N ALA A 22 40.06 -26.79 13.86
CA ALA A 22 39.06 -26.33 12.89
C ALA A 22 38.17 -25.30 13.58
N ARG A 23 38.65 -24.05 13.63
CA ARG A 23 37.82 -22.90 13.94
C ARG A 23 36.71 -22.90 12.87
N PRO A 24 35.42 -23.09 13.22
CA PRO A 24 34.37 -22.94 12.23
C PRO A 24 34.52 -21.53 11.67
N ALA A 25 34.51 -21.44 10.34
CA ALA A 25 34.46 -20.17 9.64
C ALA A 25 33.40 -19.32 10.34
N PHE A 26 33.77 -18.08 10.66
CA PHE A 26 32.85 -17.05 11.11
C PHE A 26 31.76 -16.95 10.04
N VAL A 27 30.67 -17.69 10.23
CA VAL A 27 29.44 -17.54 9.48
C VAL A 27 29.05 -16.11 9.77
N MET A 28 29.13 -15.27 8.74
CA MET A 28 28.61 -13.92 8.83
C MET A 28 27.20 -14.05 9.37
N ALA A 29 27.00 -13.55 10.58
CA ALA A 29 25.68 -13.45 11.16
C ALA A 29 24.85 -12.69 10.13
N ASP A 30 23.97 -13.39 9.42
CA ASP A 30 22.89 -12.77 8.70
C ASP A 30 22.28 -11.81 9.71
N LYS A 31 22.31 -10.52 9.37
CA LYS A 31 21.75 -9.45 10.19
C LYS A 31 20.27 -9.78 10.30
N SER A 32 19.91 -10.59 11.29
CA SER A 32 18.58 -11.13 11.44
C SER A 32 17.71 -9.92 11.64
N VAL A 33 16.78 -9.70 10.69
CA VAL A 33 15.80 -8.63 10.81
C VAL A 33 15.19 -8.77 12.20
N PRO A 34 15.33 -7.73 13.05
CA PRO A 34 14.93 -7.83 14.44
C PRO A 34 13.45 -8.17 14.51
N HIS A 35 13.04 -8.88 15.56
CA HIS A 35 11.72 -9.52 15.59
C HIS A 35 10.55 -8.54 15.36
N TYR A 36 10.73 -7.26 15.72
CA TYR A 36 9.76 -6.18 15.48
C TYR A 36 9.62 -5.78 14.01
N ALA A 37 10.60 -6.09 13.17
CA ALA A 37 10.61 -5.79 11.73
C ALA A 37 10.23 -7.01 10.88
N LYS A 38 9.92 -8.15 11.51
CA LYS A 38 9.33 -9.32 10.82
C LYS A 38 7.83 -9.05 10.62
N PRO A 39 7.29 -9.26 9.41
CA PRO A 39 5.87 -9.04 9.17
C PRO A 39 5.03 -9.99 10.03
N ILE A 40 4.13 -9.41 10.82
CA ILE A 40 3.23 -10.16 11.70
C ILE A 40 2.09 -10.72 10.84
N VAL A 41 1.50 -11.86 11.21
CA VAL A 41 0.34 -12.44 10.49
C VAL A 41 -0.78 -11.42 10.32
N SER A 42 -1.01 -10.54 11.30
CA SER A 42 -1.96 -9.43 11.21
C SER A 42 -1.64 -8.40 10.11
N GLN A 43 -0.37 -8.26 9.71
CA GLN A 43 0.06 -7.43 8.57
C GLN A 43 -0.06 -8.17 7.23
N SER A 44 -0.17 -9.51 7.25
CA SER A 44 -0.38 -10.35 6.06
C SER A 44 -1.85 -10.64 5.77
N LEU A 45 -2.71 -10.47 6.77
CA LEU A 45 -4.15 -10.53 6.58
C LEU A 45 -4.59 -9.25 5.87
N ALA A 46 -5.60 -9.36 5.01
CA ALA A 46 -6.28 -8.19 4.49
C ALA A 46 -6.85 -7.42 5.69
N GLU A 47 -6.25 -6.28 6.01
CA GLU A 47 -6.84 -5.33 6.95
C GLU A 47 -8.17 -4.90 6.33
N TYR A 48 -9.26 -5.49 6.81
CA TYR A 48 -10.61 -4.97 6.60
C TYR A 48 -10.74 -3.70 7.45
N THR A 49 -9.96 -2.68 7.13
CA THR A 49 -10.24 -1.32 7.55
C THR A 49 -11.40 -0.86 6.69
N ASN A 50 -12.45 -0.29 7.29
CA ASN A 50 -13.55 0.36 6.57
C ASN A 50 -13.09 1.60 5.77
N GLU A 51 -11.79 1.74 5.51
CA GLU A 51 -11.14 2.82 4.81
C GLU A 51 -11.68 3.00 3.39
N GLU A 52 -12.08 1.91 2.71
CA GLU A 52 -12.73 2.00 1.40
C GLU A 52 -14.11 2.67 1.49
N GLN A 53 -14.92 2.30 2.50
CA GLN A 53 -16.23 2.92 2.73
C GLN A 53 -16.06 4.38 3.13
N ASP A 54 -15.08 4.70 3.96
CA ASP A 54 -14.80 6.07 4.39
C ASP A 54 -14.30 6.95 3.24
N LYS A 55 -13.50 6.40 2.31
CA LYS A 55 -13.07 7.12 1.09
C LYS A 55 -14.23 7.43 0.15
N VAL A 56 -15.13 6.45 -0.06
CA VAL A 56 -16.35 6.67 -0.85
C VAL A 56 -17.21 7.73 -0.17
N LYS A 57 -17.47 7.58 1.14
CA LYS A 57 -18.27 8.53 1.92
C LYS A 57 -17.69 9.94 1.90
N ASN A 58 -16.36 10.06 1.93
CA ASN A 58 -15.64 11.31 1.85
C ASN A 58 -15.73 11.96 0.47
N ALA A 59 -15.63 11.19 -0.62
CA ALA A 59 -15.75 11.72 -1.98
C ALA A 59 -17.18 12.24 -2.30
N PHE A 60 -18.20 11.70 -1.62
CA PHE A 60 -19.58 12.18 -1.72
C PHE A 60 -19.94 13.24 -0.67
N ASN A 61 -19.02 13.60 0.23
CA ASN A 61 -19.26 14.65 1.21
C ASN A 61 -18.99 16.03 0.57
N PRO A 62 -19.97 16.94 0.50
CA PRO A 62 -19.80 18.26 -0.11
C PRO A 62 -18.78 19.14 0.61
N ALA A 63 -18.41 18.80 1.86
CA ALA A 63 -17.37 19.49 2.62
C ALA A 63 -15.95 18.97 2.34
N ASN A 64 -15.78 17.99 1.45
CA ASN A 64 -14.49 17.38 1.15
C ASN A 64 -14.10 17.59 -0.32
N PHE A 65 -12.82 17.85 -0.58
CA PHE A 65 -12.30 18.20 -1.91
C PHE A 65 -11.82 16.98 -2.71
N VAL A 66 -12.12 15.77 -2.26
CA VAL A 66 -11.76 14.54 -2.97
C VAL A 66 -12.62 14.43 -4.23
N SER A 67 -12.00 14.61 -5.39
CA SER A 67 -12.71 14.56 -6.67
C SER A 67 -13.30 13.16 -6.90
N ILE A 68 -14.59 13.09 -7.25
CA ILE A 68 -15.28 11.82 -7.60
C ILE A 68 -14.57 11.11 -8.76
N SER A 69 -13.88 11.87 -9.62
CA SER A 69 -13.06 11.33 -10.72
C SER A 69 -11.85 10.50 -10.26
N SER A 70 -11.43 10.64 -9.00
CA SER A 70 -10.35 9.86 -8.40
C SER A 70 -10.82 8.51 -7.85
N LEU A 71 -12.13 8.27 -7.77
CA LEU A 71 -12.67 6.98 -7.36
C LEU A 71 -12.58 5.97 -8.51
N PRO A 72 -12.26 4.70 -8.22
CA PRO A 72 -12.28 3.65 -9.21
C PRO A 72 -13.72 3.41 -9.69
N ALA A 73 -13.88 3.11 -10.99
CA ALA A 73 -15.17 2.76 -11.56
C ALA A 73 -15.77 1.47 -10.95
N TYR A 74 -14.93 0.62 -10.33
CA TYR A 74 -15.33 -0.62 -9.69
C TYR A 74 -14.63 -0.77 -8.33
N VAL A 75 -15.42 -0.99 -7.28
CA VAL A 75 -14.91 -1.24 -5.92
C VAL A 75 -14.51 -2.71 -5.82
N ASN A 76 -13.23 -2.98 -5.61
CA ASN A 76 -12.68 -4.32 -5.43
C ASN A 76 -11.96 -4.36 -4.07
N PRO A 77 -12.11 -5.41 -3.25
CA PRO A 77 -11.42 -5.53 -1.95
C PRO A 77 -9.89 -5.43 -2.02
N ALA A 78 -9.28 -5.56 -3.21
CA ALA A 78 -7.86 -5.32 -3.40
C ALA A 78 -7.50 -3.82 -3.51
N PHE A 79 -8.46 -2.91 -3.57
CA PHE A 79 -8.24 -1.50 -3.88
C PHE A 79 -7.47 -0.77 -2.77
N ALA A 80 -7.76 -1.03 -1.50
CA ALA A 80 -6.99 -0.49 -0.38
C ALA A 80 -5.49 -0.82 -0.51
N SER A 81 -5.18 -2.07 -0.84
CA SER A 81 -3.79 -2.51 -1.05
C SER A 81 -3.15 -1.82 -2.27
N GLN A 82 -3.89 -1.68 -3.37
CA GLN A 82 -3.41 -1.03 -4.60
C GLN A 82 -3.21 0.48 -4.43
N HIS A 83 -4.09 1.18 -3.72
CA HIS A 83 -3.95 2.60 -3.43
C HIS A 83 -2.73 2.86 -2.54
N ARG A 84 -2.49 2.00 -1.54
CA ARG A 84 -1.32 2.10 -0.67
C ARG A 84 -0.02 1.86 -1.44
N ILE A 85 -0.02 0.87 -2.35
CA ILE A 85 1.10 0.60 -3.27
C ILE A 85 1.30 1.77 -4.23
N SER A 86 0.23 2.33 -4.81
CA SER A 86 0.31 3.47 -5.73
C SER A 86 0.83 4.74 -5.04
N MET A 87 0.53 4.95 -3.75
CA MET A 87 1.10 6.06 -2.98
C MET A 87 2.58 5.86 -2.66
N LEU A 88 3.01 4.62 -2.40
CA LEU A 88 4.43 4.30 -2.23
C LEU A 88 5.21 4.36 -3.55
N GLU A 89 4.68 3.81 -4.63
CA GLU A 89 5.32 3.81 -5.96
C GLU A 89 5.27 5.18 -6.64
N GLY A 90 4.23 5.98 -6.37
CA GLY A 90 4.10 7.36 -6.85
C GLY A 90 5.00 8.37 -6.13
N GLY A 91 5.58 8.00 -4.97
CA GLY A 91 6.45 8.86 -4.16
C GLY A 91 7.86 9.09 -4.71
N SER A 92 8.26 8.37 -5.76
CA SER A 92 9.57 8.56 -6.44
C SER A 92 9.55 9.56 -7.60
N GLY A 93 8.41 10.18 -7.87
CA GLY A 93 8.35 11.34 -8.74
C GLY A 93 8.83 12.57 -7.99
N SER A 94 10.10 12.96 -8.20
CA SER A 94 10.55 14.33 -7.96
C SER A 94 9.49 15.29 -8.52
N MET A 95 8.66 15.84 -7.64
CA MET A 95 7.82 16.98 -8.01
C MET A 95 8.80 18.08 -8.36
N LYS A 96 9.02 18.28 -9.66
CA LYS A 96 9.61 19.50 -10.17
C LYS A 96 8.67 20.60 -9.71
N CYS A 97 9.01 21.23 -8.60
CA CYS A 97 8.45 22.50 -8.16
C CYS A 97 8.62 23.45 -9.34
N GLY A 98 7.58 23.60 -10.15
CA GLY A 98 7.48 24.68 -11.10
C GLY A 98 7.66 25.97 -10.32
N LYS A 99 8.48 26.88 -10.85
CA LYS A 99 8.76 28.19 -10.23
C LYS A 99 7.47 28.78 -9.66
N ALA A 100 7.35 28.77 -8.34
CA ALA A 100 6.24 29.41 -7.67
C ALA A 100 6.24 30.89 -8.08
N PRO A 101 5.10 31.47 -8.48
CA PRO A 101 5.01 32.90 -8.70
C PRO A 101 5.37 33.62 -7.40
N ALA A 102 6.17 34.68 -7.50
CA ALA A 102 6.77 35.44 -6.40
C ALA A 102 5.73 36.28 -5.61
N PHE A 103 4.68 35.64 -5.12
CA PHE A 103 3.66 36.20 -4.22
C PHE A 103 3.73 35.58 -2.83
N PHE A 104 4.91 35.11 -2.41
CA PHE A 104 5.12 34.71 -1.03
C PHE A 104 5.28 35.98 -0.18
N MET A 105 4.16 36.49 0.33
CA MET A 105 4.21 37.47 1.40
C MET A 105 4.83 36.76 2.61
N GLU A 106 5.90 37.35 3.15
CA GLU A 106 6.47 36.97 4.45
C GLU A 106 5.33 37.05 5.48
N TYR A 107 4.80 35.90 5.88
CA TYR A 107 3.86 35.85 6.99
C TYR A 107 4.65 35.94 8.29
N GLU A 108 4.17 36.79 9.18
CA GLU A 108 4.65 36.83 10.56
C GLU A 108 4.36 35.47 11.21
N TYR A 109 5.41 34.80 11.67
CA TYR A 109 5.27 33.52 12.36
C TYR A 109 4.51 33.75 13.66
N MET A 110 3.22 33.44 13.65
CA MET A 110 2.44 33.33 14.88
C MET A 110 2.66 31.93 15.43
N SER A 111 3.36 31.83 16.57
CA SER A 111 3.48 30.56 17.28
C SER A 111 2.08 30.04 17.58
N GLU A 112 1.75 28.87 17.04
CA GLU A 112 0.43 28.28 17.22
C GLU A 112 0.14 28.04 18.72
N PRO A 113 -1.11 28.28 19.19
CA PRO A 113 -1.52 27.97 20.56
C PRO A 113 -1.54 26.46 20.86
N TYR A 114 -1.23 25.61 19.88
CA TYR A 114 -1.20 24.14 19.99
C TYR A 114 0.12 23.57 20.54
N GLY A 115 1.12 24.41 20.82
CA GLY A 115 2.37 23.97 21.46
C GLY A 115 2.14 23.21 22.77
N LEU A 116 1.11 23.59 23.52
CA LEU A 116 0.75 22.92 24.79
C LEU A 116 0.40 21.44 24.60
N ALA A 117 -0.23 21.06 23.48
CA ALA A 117 -0.59 19.66 23.24
C ALA A 117 0.63 18.80 22.92
N ASP A 118 1.63 19.37 22.23
CA ASP A 118 2.88 18.69 21.91
C ASP A 118 3.82 18.64 23.12
N GLU A 119 3.83 19.69 23.96
CA GLU A 119 4.51 19.70 25.26
C GLU A 119 3.96 18.63 26.19
N LEU A 120 2.63 18.53 26.33
CA LEU A 120 1.99 17.48 27.15
C LEU A 120 2.34 16.07 26.66
N LYS A 121 2.37 15.85 25.34
CA LYS A 121 2.78 14.55 24.77
C LYS A 121 4.26 14.26 25.03
N ALA A 122 5.12 15.27 25.01
CA ALA A 122 6.54 15.12 25.32
C ALA A 122 6.74 14.75 26.79
N GLU A 123 6.04 15.42 27.71
CA GLU A 123 6.05 15.09 29.14
C GLU A 123 5.54 13.67 29.40
N ASP A 124 4.46 13.27 28.75
CA ASP A 124 3.90 11.91 28.83
C ASP A 124 4.91 10.84 28.41
N ARG A 125 5.72 11.12 27.37
CA ARG A 125 6.76 10.21 26.89
C ARG A 125 7.87 10.05 27.93
N ILE A 126 8.31 11.16 28.52
CA ILE A 126 9.35 11.18 29.56
C ILE A 126 8.85 10.43 30.81
N GLN A 127 7.61 10.69 31.24
CA GLN A 127 7.02 10.00 32.40
C GLN A 127 6.93 8.47 32.16
N LYS A 128 6.51 8.05 30.97
CA LYS A 128 6.48 6.62 30.59
C LYS A 128 7.87 5.99 30.57
N GLU A 129 8.91 6.73 30.21
CA GLU A 129 10.30 6.27 30.29
C GLU A 129 10.78 6.14 31.73
N GLN A 130 10.46 7.11 32.58
CA GLN A 130 10.78 7.06 34.01
C GLN A 130 10.08 5.89 34.71
N ILE A 131 8.79 5.66 34.44
CA ILE A 131 8.05 4.52 34.99
C ILE A 131 8.67 3.20 34.53
N ARG A 132 9.08 3.10 33.25
CA ARG A 132 9.79 1.92 32.73
C ARG A 132 11.11 1.68 33.45
N GLN A 133 11.90 2.73 33.66
CA GLN A 133 13.16 2.64 34.42
C GLN A 133 12.94 2.25 35.89
N GLN A 134 11.88 2.77 36.54
CA GLN A 134 11.57 2.42 37.93
C GLN A 134 11.11 0.97 38.09
N ILE A 135 10.31 0.44 37.16
CA ILE A 135 9.74 -0.91 37.27
C ILE A 135 10.75 -1.98 36.83
N ALA A 136 11.43 -1.78 35.69
CA ALA A 136 12.26 -2.80 35.05
C ALA A 136 13.77 -2.59 35.25
N GLY A 137 14.19 -1.42 35.74
CA GLY A 137 15.61 -1.05 35.80
C GLY A 137 16.24 -1.01 34.41
N ASP A 138 17.46 -1.54 34.30
CA ASP A 138 18.22 -1.66 33.04
C ASP A 138 17.84 -2.90 32.21
N GLN A 139 16.87 -3.70 32.65
CA GLN A 139 16.50 -4.92 31.93
C GLN A 139 15.54 -4.59 30.78
N PRO A 140 15.87 -4.95 29.52
CA PRO A 140 14.94 -4.77 28.41
C PRO A 140 13.69 -5.61 28.64
N PHE A 141 12.51 -5.07 28.33
CA PHE A 141 11.26 -5.81 28.45
C PHE A 141 11.30 -7.04 27.53
N VAL A 142 11.31 -8.23 28.12
CA VAL A 142 11.18 -9.51 27.41
C VAL A 142 9.74 -9.98 27.57
N ALA A 143 9.00 -10.04 26.46
CA ALA A 143 7.62 -10.50 26.50
C ALA A 143 7.57 -11.96 27.02
N PRO A 144 6.68 -12.29 27.98
CA PRO A 144 6.51 -13.66 28.44
C PRO A 144 5.99 -14.51 27.27
N GLY A 145 6.89 -15.30 26.68
CA GLY A 145 6.65 -16.06 25.44
C GLY A 145 7.89 -16.22 24.56
N SER A 146 8.94 -15.41 24.75
CA SER A 146 10.20 -15.56 24.02
C SER A 146 11.24 -16.44 24.72
N CYS A 147 10.88 -17.14 25.80
CA CYS A 147 11.83 -17.82 26.69
C CYS A 147 12.23 -19.24 26.25
N PHE A 148 11.59 -19.83 25.24
CA PHE A 148 12.02 -21.13 24.72
C PHE A 148 11.48 -21.35 23.31
N GLN A 149 12.34 -21.27 22.29
CA GLN A 149 12.07 -21.92 21.01
C GLN A 149 12.67 -23.32 21.08
N ALA A 150 11.85 -24.35 21.03
CA ALA A 150 12.37 -25.71 21.01
C ALA A 150 13.21 -25.91 19.73
N LYS A 151 14.24 -26.78 19.76
CA LYS A 151 15.14 -27.02 18.62
C LYS A 151 14.43 -27.43 17.31
N HIS A 152 13.17 -27.86 17.39
CA HIS A 152 12.32 -28.30 16.29
C HIS A 152 11.22 -27.29 15.91
N GLU A 153 11.08 -26.18 16.65
CA GLU A 153 10.17 -25.06 16.29
C GLU A 153 10.86 -24.01 15.41
N GLY A 154 12.13 -24.23 15.07
CA GLY A 154 12.82 -23.48 14.03
C GLY A 154 12.22 -23.86 12.68
N THR A 155 11.14 -23.18 12.29
CA THR A 155 10.69 -23.10 10.91
C THR A 155 11.94 -22.85 10.07
N ALA A 156 12.35 -23.83 9.26
CA ALA A 156 13.41 -23.60 8.29
C ALA A 156 13.05 -22.30 7.56
N PRO A 157 13.98 -21.31 7.47
CA PRO A 157 13.67 -20.07 6.79
C PRO A 157 13.10 -20.46 5.44
N TYR A 158 11.86 -20.05 5.17
CA TYR A 158 11.21 -20.33 3.90
C TYR A 158 12.13 -19.72 2.84
N VAL A 159 12.89 -20.58 2.17
CA VAL A 159 13.71 -20.18 1.03
C VAL A 159 12.74 -20.24 -0.13
N PRO A 160 12.22 -19.09 -0.62
CA PRO A 160 11.41 -19.09 -1.82
C PRO A 160 12.21 -19.77 -2.93
N GLU A 161 11.54 -20.66 -3.66
CA GLU A 161 12.15 -21.40 -4.74
C GLU A 161 12.82 -20.41 -5.72
N PRO A 162 14.12 -20.56 -6.04
CA PRO A 162 14.89 -19.51 -6.74
C PRO A 162 14.37 -19.16 -8.13
N TYR A 163 13.43 -19.94 -8.66
CA TYR A 163 12.77 -19.74 -9.95
C TYR A 163 11.35 -19.17 -9.86
N SER A 164 10.78 -19.01 -8.66
CA SER A 164 9.44 -18.41 -8.49
C SER A 164 9.42 -16.96 -8.96
N THR A 165 10.50 -16.22 -8.69
CA THR A 165 10.70 -14.84 -9.11
C THR A 165 10.66 -14.67 -10.63
N PHE A 166 11.20 -15.64 -11.38
CA PHE A 166 11.21 -15.59 -12.85
C PHE A 166 9.80 -15.80 -13.44
N GLN A 167 9.02 -16.71 -12.85
CA GLN A 167 7.63 -16.94 -13.27
C GLN A 167 6.76 -15.71 -12.94
N ASP A 168 6.95 -15.11 -11.77
CA ASP A 168 6.27 -13.89 -11.36
C ASP A 168 6.62 -12.70 -12.27
N GLU A 169 7.90 -12.57 -12.66
CA GLU A 169 8.33 -11.52 -13.60
C GLU A 169 7.67 -11.69 -14.98
N GLN A 170 7.55 -12.92 -15.48
CA GLN A 170 6.83 -13.19 -16.75
C GLN A 170 5.34 -12.86 -16.66
N LEU A 171 4.67 -13.25 -15.58
CA LEU A 171 3.27 -12.93 -15.34
C LEU A 171 3.05 -11.41 -15.25
N ARG A 172 3.93 -10.72 -14.54
CA ARG A 172 3.92 -9.25 -14.44
C ARG A 172 4.09 -8.59 -15.80
N GLN A 173 5.05 -9.05 -16.62
CA GLN A 173 5.25 -8.54 -17.98
C GLN A 173 4.01 -8.73 -18.86
N LYS A 174 3.38 -9.91 -18.76
CA LYS A 174 2.13 -10.20 -19.48
C LYS A 174 1.01 -9.26 -19.08
N TRP A 175 0.77 -9.05 -17.78
CA TRP A 175 -0.25 -8.13 -17.30
C TRP A 175 0.03 -6.67 -17.66
N ILE A 176 1.30 -6.24 -17.63
CA ILE A 176 1.68 -4.89 -18.08
C ILE A 176 1.38 -4.75 -19.58
N HIS A 177 1.69 -5.77 -20.39
CA HIS A 177 1.41 -5.75 -21.82
C HIS A 177 -0.09 -5.69 -22.09
N GLU A 178 -0.88 -6.54 -21.45
CA GLU A 178 -2.34 -6.56 -21.56
C GLU A 178 -2.97 -5.24 -21.11
N LYS A 179 -2.49 -4.65 -20.00
CA LYS A 179 -2.95 -3.34 -19.52
C LYS A 179 -2.51 -2.16 -20.38
N LYS A 180 -1.47 -2.30 -21.20
CA LYS A 180 -1.12 -1.25 -22.18
C LYS A 180 -2.13 -1.21 -23.33
N VAL A 181 -2.86 -2.29 -23.57
CA VAL A 181 -3.92 -2.38 -24.59
C VAL A 181 -5.27 -1.95 -24.00
N LEU A 182 -5.36 -0.73 -23.46
CA LEU A 182 -6.64 -0.17 -22.99
C LEU A 182 -7.56 0.25 -24.16
N ALA A 183 -7.02 0.40 -25.36
CA ALA A 183 -7.73 0.95 -26.52
C ALA A 183 -7.53 0.09 -27.77
N GLY A 184 -7.97 -1.18 -27.73
CA GLY A 184 -7.96 -2.08 -28.90
C GLY A 184 -6.59 -2.20 -29.61
N PRO A 185 -6.52 -2.81 -30.80
CA PRO A 185 -5.36 -2.63 -31.66
C PRO A 185 -5.22 -1.14 -31.95
N PHE A 186 -4.03 -0.57 -31.69
CA PHE A 186 -3.71 0.79 -32.10
C PHE A 186 -3.93 0.86 -33.62
N LEU A 187 -5.03 1.50 -34.02
CA LEU A 187 -5.23 1.91 -35.39
C LEU A 187 -4.43 3.20 -35.53
N PRO A 188 -3.22 3.19 -36.13
CA PRO A 188 -2.63 4.44 -36.56
C PRO A 188 -3.66 5.04 -37.52
N VAL A 189 -4.36 6.08 -37.09
CA VAL A 189 -5.20 6.88 -37.98
C VAL A 189 -4.23 7.53 -38.94
N ALA A 190 -3.95 6.83 -40.04
CA ALA A 190 -3.14 7.30 -41.13
C ALA A 190 -3.84 8.54 -41.67
N GLY A 191 -3.36 9.72 -41.22
CA GLY A 191 -3.76 11.02 -41.72
C GLY A 191 -5.25 11.32 -41.62
N LYS A 192 -5.73 11.69 -40.44
CA LYS A 192 -6.79 12.70 -40.26
C LYS A 192 -7.04 12.93 -38.76
N GLY A 193 -6.60 14.08 -38.25
CA GLY A 193 -7.16 14.67 -37.03
C GLY A 193 -8.61 15.10 -37.26
N VAL A 194 -9.51 14.16 -37.53
CA VAL A 194 -10.90 14.38 -37.96
C VAL A 194 -11.83 13.35 -37.33
N LEU A 195 -11.79 13.22 -36.00
CA LEU A 195 -13.09 13.31 -35.32
C LEU A 195 -13.31 14.81 -35.22
N GLY A 196 -13.96 15.36 -36.25
CA GLY A 196 -14.17 16.79 -36.39
C GLY A 196 -14.76 17.32 -35.09
N LYS A 197 -14.18 18.41 -34.58
CA LYS A 197 -14.81 19.15 -33.48
C LYS A 197 -16.29 19.31 -33.87
N PRO A 198 -17.25 18.87 -33.03
CA PRO A 198 -18.65 18.90 -33.39
C PRO A 198 -18.98 20.30 -33.87
N THR A 199 -19.26 20.41 -35.17
CA THR A 199 -19.59 21.68 -35.80
C THR A 199 -21.06 21.97 -35.51
N ARG A 200 -21.44 23.25 -35.50
CA ARG A 200 -22.83 23.66 -35.29
C ARG A 200 -23.81 23.00 -36.28
N ALA A 201 -23.34 22.61 -37.46
CA ALA A 201 -24.12 21.84 -38.43
C ALA A 201 -24.54 20.44 -37.93
N MET A 202 -23.77 19.84 -37.01
CA MET A 202 -24.09 18.54 -36.41
C MET A 202 -25.05 18.66 -35.21
N LEU A 203 -25.30 19.87 -34.72
CA LEU A 203 -26.16 20.10 -33.56
C LEU A 203 -27.60 19.66 -33.82
N THR A 204 -28.12 19.90 -35.02
CA THR A 204 -29.46 19.46 -35.44
C THR A 204 -29.58 17.94 -35.45
N ASP A 205 -28.54 17.25 -35.92
CA ASP A 205 -28.51 15.79 -35.98
C ASP A 205 -28.44 15.19 -34.57
N ILE A 206 -27.68 15.82 -33.67
CA ILE A 206 -27.62 15.44 -32.26
C ILE A 206 -28.98 15.64 -31.58
N MET A 207 -29.66 16.77 -31.82
CA MET A 207 -30.98 17.05 -31.24
C MET A 207 -32.04 16.06 -31.71
N THR A 208 -32.08 15.75 -33.01
CA THR A 208 -33.04 14.77 -33.56
C THR A 208 -32.78 13.37 -33.01
N HIS A 209 -31.50 13.00 -32.88
CA HIS A 209 -31.12 11.71 -32.30
C HIS A 209 -31.49 11.60 -30.81
N LEU A 210 -31.26 12.67 -30.04
CA LEU A 210 -31.66 12.75 -28.63
C LEU A 210 -33.17 12.67 -28.49
N TYR A 211 -33.92 13.44 -29.27
CA TYR A 211 -35.38 13.41 -29.24
C TYR A 211 -35.92 11.99 -29.50
N ARG A 212 -35.37 11.30 -30.51
CA ARG A 212 -35.78 9.93 -30.85
C ARG A 212 -35.57 8.97 -29.68
N ILE A 213 -34.39 8.96 -29.06
CA ILE A 213 -34.08 8.09 -27.92
C ILE A 213 -35.02 8.38 -26.76
N LEU A 214 -35.18 9.66 -26.41
CA LEU A 214 -36.02 10.06 -25.28
C LEU A 214 -37.49 9.70 -25.49
N SER A 215 -37.99 9.77 -26.73
CA SER A 215 -39.36 9.37 -27.06
C SER A 215 -39.59 7.87 -27.04
N GLU A 216 -38.54 7.07 -27.26
CA GLU A 216 -38.59 5.61 -27.21
C GLU A 216 -38.49 5.10 -25.76
N ASP A 217 -37.62 5.72 -24.96
CA ASP A 217 -37.43 5.34 -23.55
C ASP A 217 -38.58 5.79 -22.64
N TRP A 218 -39.31 6.87 -23.00
CA TRP A 218 -40.38 7.44 -22.18
C TRP A 218 -41.65 7.76 -22.98
N GLU A 219 -42.50 6.76 -23.22
CA GLU A 219 -43.76 6.88 -23.97
C GLU A 219 -44.77 7.87 -23.34
N ASP A 220 -44.76 8.00 -22.01
CA ASP A 220 -45.69 8.86 -21.25
C ASP A 220 -45.23 10.33 -21.18
N ALA A 221 -43.97 10.61 -21.50
CA ALA A 221 -43.41 11.96 -21.49
C ALA A 221 -43.43 12.54 -22.90
N GLN A 222 -43.72 13.84 -23.03
CA GLN A 222 -43.47 14.58 -24.27
C GLN A 222 -42.19 15.41 -24.10
N PRO A 223 -41.00 14.84 -24.39
CA PRO A 223 -39.76 15.58 -24.29
C PRO A 223 -39.73 16.67 -25.38
N THR A 224 -39.26 17.85 -25.02
CA THR A 224 -39.01 18.93 -25.97
C THR A 224 -37.55 19.35 -25.86
N VAL A 225 -36.84 19.32 -26.99
CA VAL A 225 -35.38 19.56 -27.05
C VAL A 225 -35.14 20.85 -27.82
N PHE A 226 -34.48 21.82 -27.20
CA PHE A 226 -34.15 23.12 -27.81
C PHE A 226 -32.70 23.49 -27.53
N THR A 227 -32.19 24.43 -28.33
CA THR A 227 -30.85 25.01 -28.15
C THR A 227 -30.96 26.47 -27.79
N THR A 228 -30.17 26.92 -26.82
CA THR A 228 -30.03 28.35 -26.48
C THR A 228 -29.07 29.07 -27.43
N GLU A 229 -28.99 30.39 -27.33
CA GLU A 229 -28.06 31.22 -28.11
C GLU A 229 -26.58 30.90 -27.85
N GLU A 230 -26.29 30.28 -26.71
CA GLU A 230 -24.96 29.81 -26.31
C GLU A 230 -24.66 28.37 -26.77
N ASP A 231 -25.47 27.84 -27.70
CA ASP A 231 -25.38 26.46 -28.21
C ASP A 231 -25.51 25.38 -27.10
N LEU A 232 -26.17 25.70 -25.97
CA LEU A 232 -26.48 24.73 -24.91
C LEU A 232 -27.78 23.98 -25.26
N ILE A 233 -27.76 22.65 -25.13
CA ILE A 233 -28.93 21.80 -25.34
C ILE A 233 -29.75 21.74 -24.05
N VAL A 234 -31.00 22.17 -24.11
CA VAL A 234 -31.97 22.14 -23.01
C VAL A 234 -33.09 21.18 -23.36
N ILE A 235 -33.42 20.30 -22.41
CA ILE A 235 -34.44 19.27 -22.57
C ILE A 235 -35.51 19.49 -21.49
N TYR A 236 -36.75 19.72 -21.92
CA TYR A 236 -37.89 19.84 -21.03
C TYR A 236 -38.77 18.60 -21.14
N PHE A 237 -39.12 18.02 -20.00
CA PHE A 237 -40.05 16.89 -19.92
C PHE A 237 -41.39 17.42 -19.45
N SER A 238 -42.42 17.31 -20.30
CA SER A 238 -43.80 17.48 -19.89
C SER A 238 -44.38 16.09 -19.63
N ILE A 239 -44.80 15.87 -18.39
CA ILE A 239 -45.54 14.68 -17.99
C ILE A 239 -47.02 14.96 -18.26
N LYS A 240 -47.71 14.03 -18.93
CA LYS A 240 -49.15 14.12 -19.18
C LYS A 240 -49.98 13.82 -17.93
#